data_AF-V5ID35-F1
#
_entry.id   AF-V5ID35-F1
#
_cell.length_a   1.000
_cell.length_b   1.000
_cell.length_c   1.000
_cell.angle_alpha   90.00
_cell.angle_beta   90.00
_cell.angle_gamma   90.00
#
_symmetry.space_group_name_H-M   'P 1'
#
loop_
_entity.id
_entity.type
_entity.pdbx_description
1 polymer ?
#
loop_
_entity_poly.entity_id
_entity_poly.type
_entity_poly.pdbx_seq_one_letter_code
_entity_poly.pdbx_strand_id
1 'polypeptide(L)'
;MKVDSRLLILASTVFVGLCDSEDDRGAATTEDPFWTNVCEKAHRHHMGITIVADLFFQREQAQTCFDQHLYLRTFVGTVNLYFSELRCSSVKLVLIKVVNSTTFDELKFEAFKNTTRSSGRSLDPHLTLGLFKEWATNQSFFNDSDIVYLITSHPVFDFVLAYRHIMKAASYAFGVCSRRRVALGSDDGKTFSGVPAAVQQIANLLGIKWDDKRDKSG
;
A
#
# COMPACT_ATOMS: atom_id res chain seq x y z
N MET A 1 11.45 -14.85 -4.72
CA MET A 1 10.09 -15.09 -4.20
C MET A 1 9.19 -15.26 -5.42
N LYS A 2 8.74 -16.48 -5.72
CA LYS A 2 7.87 -16.76 -6.88
C LYS A 2 6.45 -16.39 -6.48
N VAL A 3 5.88 -15.39 -7.14
CA VAL A 3 4.44 -15.11 -7.09
C VAL A 3 3.80 -16.16 -8.00
N ASP A 4 3.09 -17.13 -7.41
CA ASP A 4 2.35 -18.11 -8.19
C ASP A 4 1.09 -17.42 -8.73
N SER A 5 0.98 -17.32 -10.06
CA SER A 5 -0.05 -16.59 -10.82
C SER A 5 -1.47 -17.15 -10.70
N ARG A 6 -1.78 -17.95 -9.66
CA ARG A 6 -3.02 -18.72 -9.54
C ARG A 6 -4.00 -18.22 -8.48
N LEU A 7 -3.67 -17.19 -7.70
CA LEU A 7 -4.61 -16.61 -6.71
C LEU A 7 -4.68 -15.08 -6.73
N LEU A 8 -4.47 -14.45 -7.90
CA LEU A 8 -4.74 -13.02 -8.09
C LEU A 8 -6.24 -12.81 -8.39
N ILE A 9 -7.08 -13.13 -7.41
CA ILE A 9 -8.54 -12.99 -7.46
C ILE A 9 -8.94 -12.12 -6.27
N LEU A 10 -9.83 -11.13 -6.49
CA LEU A 10 -10.45 -10.20 -5.53
C LEU A 10 -9.87 -8.77 -5.45
N ALA A 11 -9.52 -8.15 -6.57
CA ALA A 11 -9.51 -6.67 -6.61
C ALA A 11 -10.85 -6.11 -7.16
N SER A 12 -11.45 -6.82 -8.11
CA SER A 12 -12.61 -6.29 -8.87
C SER A 12 -13.97 -6.61 -8.24
N THR A 13 -14.08 -7.70 -7.47
CA THR A 13 -15.31 -8.01 -6.71
C THR A 13 -15.44 -7.18 -5.44
N VAL A 14 -14.33 -6.64 -4.91
CA VAL A 14 -14.34 -5.80 -3.70
C VAL A 14 -14.98 -4.45 -3.99
N PHE A 15 -14.77 -3.85 -5.16
CA PHE A 15 -15.41 -2.56 -5.49
C PHE A 15 -16.90 -2.66 -5.82
N VAL A 16 -17.35 -3.75 -6.45
CA VAL A 16 -18.79 -3.94 -6.75
C VAL A 16 -19.55 -4.41 -5.51
N GLY A 17 -19.01 -5.35 -4.73
CA GLY A 17 -19.70 -5.91 -3.56
C GLY A 17 -19.66 -5.09 -2.27
N LEU A 18 -18.81 -4.07 -2.16
CA LEU A 18 -18.83 -3.14 -1.00
C LEU A 18 -19.74 -1.92 -1.20
N CYS A 19 -20.24 -1.70 -2.40
CA CYS A 19 -21.13 -0.57 -2.71
C CYS A 19 -22.51 -1.00 -3.21
N ASP A 20 -22.67 -2.24 -3.71
CA ASP A 20 -23.99 -2.82 -3.97
C ASP A 20 -24.13 -4.16 -3.26
N SER A 21 -25.16 -4.26 -2.43
CA SER A 21 -25.62 -5.50 -1.82
C SER A 21 -26.31 -6.35 -2.89
N GLU A 22 -25.78 -7.55 -3.16
CA GLU A 22 -26.58 -8.78 -3.19
C GLU A 22 -25.66 -10.01 -3.31
N ASP A 23 -25.89 -10.96 -2.40
CA ASP A 23 -25.25 -12.27 -2.32
C ASP A 23 -25.73 -13.16 -3.47
N ASP A 24 -24.79 -13.74 -4.23
CA ASP A 24 -25.05 -15.04 -4.84
C ASP A 24 -23.76 -15.85 -4.97
N ARG A 25 -23.64 -16.88 -4.13
CA ARG A 25 -22.51 -17.82 -4.08
C ARG A 25 -22.87 -19.09 -4.85
N GLY A 26 -22.31 -19.25 -6.04
CA GLY A 26 -22.28 -20.52 -6.78
C GLY A 26 -20.86 -20.84 -7.22
N ALA A 27 -20.33 -21.99 -6.79
CA ALA A 27 -19.01 -22.49 -7.16
C ALA A 27 -18.99 -22.99 -8.61
N ALA A 28 -18.01 -22.61 -9.41
CA ALA A 28 -17.76 -23.18 -10.72
C ALA A 28 -16.27 -23.43 -10.96
N THR A 29 -15.95 -24.64 -11.39
CA THR A 29 -14.67 -25.04 -11.97
C THR A 29 -14.94 -25.43 -13.42
N THR A 30 -14.27 -24.73 -14.35
CA THR A 30 -13.99 -24.99 -15.78
C THR A 30 -14.17 -23.66 -16.51
N GLU A 31 -13.12 -23.20 -17.23
CA GLU A 31 -12.97 -21.89 -17.90
C GLU A 31 -14.21 -20.99 -17.84
N ASP A 32 -14.26 -20.20 -16.76
CA ASP A 32 -15.51 -19.80 -16.11
C ASP A 32 -16.21 -18.65 -16.85
N PRO A 33 -17.44 -18.83 -17.37
CA PRO A 33 -18.25 -17.71 -17.89
C PRO A 33 -18.48 -16.62 -16.83
N PHE A 34 -18.30 -16.97 -15.55
CA PHE A 34 -18.21 -16.02 -14.44
C PHE A 34 -17.09 -15.00 -14.62
N TRP A 35 -15.86 -15.42 -14.92
CA TRP A 35 -14.71 -14.51 -15.04
C TRP A 35 -14.81 -13.61 -16.27
N THR A 36 -15.38 -14.12 -17.38
CA THR A 36 -15.66 -13.31 -18.56
C THR A 36 -16.64 -12.19 -18.24
N ASN A 37 -17.74 -12.48 -17.54
CA ASN A 37 -18.74 -11.50 -17.12
C ASN A 37 -18.17 -10.50 -16.08
N VAL A 38 -17.36 -10.98 -15.13
CA VAL A 38 -16.66 -10.12 -14.15
C VAL A 38 -15.65 -9.19 -14.83
N CYS A 39 -14.88 -9.71 -15.80
CA CYS A 39 -13.95 -8.92 -16.60
C CYS A 39 -14.67 -7.91 -17.50
N GLU A 40 -15.82 -8.26 -18.09
CA GLU A 40 -16.65 -7.36 -18.91
C GLU A 40 -17.23 -6.19 -18.11
N LYS A 41 -17.58 -6.43 -16.84
CA LYS A 41 -18.05 -5.40 -15.90
C LYS A 41 -16.94 -4.62 -15.21
N ALA A 42 -15.68 -5.06 -15.32
CA ALA A 42 -14.55 -4.42 -14.66
C ALA A 42 -14.11 -3.15 -15.41
N HIS A 43 -14.67 -2.01 -15.01
CA HIS A 43 -14.27 -0.70 -15.55
C HIS A 43 -12.89 -0.29 -15.05
N ARG A 44 -12.09 0.39 -15.88
CA ARG A 44 -10.80 0.98 -15.46
C ARG A 44 -10.99 2.00 -14.35
N HIS A 45 -10.46 1.67 -13.16
CA HIS A 45 -10.47 2.55 -12.00
C HIS A 45 -9.10 3.22 -11.88
N HIS A 46 -9.10 4.52 -12.14
CA HIS A 46 -7.95 5.37 -11.85
C HIS A 46 -8.00 5.76 -10.39
N MET A 47 -6.97 5.38 -9.63
CA MET A 47 -6.86 5.74 -8.21
C MET A 47 -5.75 6.76 -8.02
N GLY A 48 -6.10 7.94 -7.54
CA GLY A 48 -5.18 9.01 -7.20
C GLY A 48 -4.41 8.70 -5.91
N ILE A 49 -3.10 8.53 -6.02
CA ILE A 49 -2.21 8.37 -4.86
C ILE A 49 -1.48 9.68 -4.57
N THR A 50 -1.61 10.15 -3.33
CA THR A 50 -0.76 11.21 -2.77
C THR A 50 0.35 10.57 -1.95
N ILE A 51 1.60 10.91 -2.26
CA ILE A 51 2.75 10.44 -1.51
C ILE A 51 3.22 11.54 -0.57
N VAL A 52 3.31 11.24 0.72
CA VAL A 52 3.92 12.07 1.75
C VAL A 52 5.34 11.57 1.98
N ALA A 53 6.35 12.38 1.68
CA ALA A 53 7.75 12.04 1.85
C ALA A 53 8.29 12.64 3.16
N ASP A 54 8.77 11.78 4.06
CA ASP A 54 9.41 12.23 5.30
C ASP A 54 10.78 12.86 5.08
N LEU A 55 11.29 13.58 6.08
CA LEU A 55 12.58 14.24 6.02
C LEU A 55 13.72 13.24 5.82
N PHE A 56 13.58 12.02 6.34
CA PHE A 56 14.63 11.02 6.22
C PHE A 56 14.76 10.51 4.78
N PHE A 57 13.64 10.20 4.12
CA PHE A 57 13.56 9.89 2.70
C PHE A 57 14.03 11.06 1.84
N GLN A 58 13.58 12.28 2.14
CA GLN A 58 14.01 13.48 1.42
C GLN A 58 15.54 13.65 1.47
N ARG A 59 16.17 13.40 2.64
CA ARG A 59 17.64 13.46 2.79
C ARG A 59 18.35 12.37 2.01
N GLU A 60 17.86 11.13 2.08
CA GLU A 60 18.48 10.02 1.35
C GLU A 60 18.36 10.20 -0.17
N GLN A 61 17.23 10.73 -0.62
CA GLN A 61 17.03 11.05 -2.02
C GLN A 61 17.84 12.27 -2.48
N ALA A 62 18.03 13.28 -1.63
CA ALA A 62 18.87 14.45 -1.96
C ALA A 62 20.35 14.08 -2.16
N GLN A 63 20.80 12.93 -1.63
CA GLN A 63 22.12 12.38 -1.94
C GLN A 63 22.20 11.77 -3.35
N THR A 64 21.04 11.52 -3.98
CA THR A 64 20.95 11.09 -5.37
C THR A 64 20.87 12.30 -6.29
N CYS A 65 21.26 12.13 -7.55
CA CYS A 65 21.06 13.14 -8.58
C CYS A 65 19.67 13.04 -9.26
N PHE A 66 18.74 12.27 -8.68
CA PHE A 66 17.41 12.07 -9.28
C PHE A 66 16.43 13.16 -8.84
N ASP A 67 15.59 13.60 -9.78
CA ASP A 67 14.44 14.43 -9.45
C ASP A 67 13.45 13.64 -8.59
N GLN A 68 13.02 14.24 -7.47
CA GLN A 68 12.19 13.55 -6.49
C GLN A 68 10.86 13.09 -7.09
N HIS A 69 10.24 13.97 -7.86
CA HIS A 69 8.94 13.72 -8.45
C HIS A 69 9.04 12.63 -9.53
N LEU A 70 10.11 12.64 -10.34
CA LEU A 70 10.40 11.59 -11.32
C LEU A 70 10.64 10.24 -10.65
N TYR A 71 11.39 10.20 -9.54
CA TYR A 71 11.60 8.98 -8.77
C TYR A 71 10.26 8.42 -8.28
N LEU A 72 9.44 9.24 -7.61
CA LEU A 72 8.16 8.80 -7.07
C LEU A 72 7.15 8.42 -8.17
N ARG A 73 7.18 9.10 -9.32
CA ARG A 73 6.38 8.73 -10.49
C ARG A 73 6.79 7.36 -11.03
N THR A 74 8.09 7.10 -11.11
CA THR A 74 8.64 5.80 -11.51
C THR A 74 8.28 4.73 -10.49
N PHE A 75 8.38 5.03 -9.19
CA PHE A 75 7.98 4.15 -8.10
C PHE A 75 6.52 3.69 -8.25
N VAL A 76 5.58 4.63 -8.44
CA VAL A 76 4.16 4.32 -8.69
C VAL A 76 3.98 3.54 -10.01
N GLY A 77 4.75 3.89 -11.05
CA GLY A 77 4.79 3.16 -12.31
C GLY A 77 5.16 1.69 -12.12
N THR A 78 6.20 1.41 -11.34
CA THR A 78 6.64 0.03 -11.03
C THR A 78 5.59 -0.70 -10.20
N VAL A 79 4.96 -0.05 -9.22
CA VAL A 79 3.84 -0.63 -8.47
C VAL A 79 2.68 -1.02 -9.40
N ASN A 80 2.35 -0.19 -10.39
CA ASN A 80 1.31 -0.51 -11.38
C ASN A 80 1.65 -1.75 -12.21
N LEU A 81 2.93 -2.04 -12.48
CA LEU A 81 3.32 -3.25 -13.21
C LEU A 81 2.91 -4.51 -12.44
N TYR A 82 3.02 -4.53 -11.11
CA TYR A 82 2.53 -5.64 -10.30
C TYR A 82 1.01 -5.82 -10.39
N PHE A 83 0.27 -4.71 -10.47
CA PHE A 83 -1.19 -4.76 -10.62
C PHE A 83 -1.64 -5.08 -12.05
N SER A 84 -0.76 -4.92 -13.06
CA SER A 84 -1.08 -5.21 -14.46
C SER A 84 -1.29 -6.69 -14.75
N GLU A 85 -0.72 -7.58 -13.92
CA GLU A 85 -0.87 -9.03 -14.04
C GLU A 85 -2.15 -9.56 -13.37
N LEU A 86 -2.89 -8.72 -12.65
CA LEU A 86 -4.13 -9.12 -12.00
C LEU A 86 -5.23 -9.43 -13.04
N ARG A 87 -5.85 -10.61 -12.93
CA ARG A 87 -6.98 -10.98 -13.78
C ARG A 87 -8.19 -10.10 -13.50
N CYS A 88 -8.81 -9.60 -14.57
CA CYS A 88 -9.97 -8.71 -14.52
C CYS A 88 -9.76 -7.43 -13.69
N SER A 89 -8.53 -7.07 -13.32
CA SER A 89 -8.26 -5.83 -12.60
C SER A 89 -7.84 -4.76 -13.57
N SER A 90 -8.44 -3.61 -13.35
CA SER A 90 -8.35 -2.43 -14.19
C SER A 90 -7.89 -1.24 -13.34
N VAL A 91 -7.30 -1.55 -12.18
CA VAL A 91 -6.77 -0.59 -11.22
C VAL A 91 -5.50 0.03 -11.78
N LYS A 92 -5.50 1.36 -11.90
CA LYS A 92 -4.33 2.14 -12.29
C LYS A 92 -4.09 3.24 -11.28
N LEU A 93 -2.99 3.13 -10.54
CA LEU A 93 -2.55 4.19 -9.64
C LEU A 93 -1.99 5.35 -10.45
N VAL A 94 -2.38 6.57 -10.08
CA VAL A 94 -1.89 7.80 -10.68
C VAL A 94 -1.34 8.67 -9.56
N LEU A 95 -0.06 9.02 -9.63
CA LEU A 95 0.53 9.98 -8.70
C LEU A 95 -0.12 11.36 -8.95
N ILE A 96 -0.93 11.82 -8.00
CA ILE A 96 -1.62 13.11 -8.10
C ILE A 96 -0.88 14.23 -7.37
N LYS A 97 -0.17 13.90 -6.29
CA LYS A 97 0.53 14.88 -5.46
C LYS A 97 1.70 14.25 -4.70
N VAL A 98 2.76 15.03 -4.56
CA VAL A 98 3.86 14.76 -3.64
C VAL A 98 3.85 15.86 -2.58
N VAL A 99 3.91 15.45 -1.31
CA VAL A 99 3.91 16.35 -0.16
C VAL A 99 5.15 16.06 0.68
N ASN A 100 6.04 17.02 0.78
CA ASN A 100 7.20 16.90 1.67
C ASN A 100 6.78 17.32 3.07
N SER A 101 6.90 16.42 4.05
CA SER A 101 6.62 16.77 5.44
C SER A 101 7.75 17.59 6.05
N THR A 102 7.41 18.28 7.13
CA THR A 102 8.34 19.03 7.96
C THR A 102 8.60 18.27 9.26
N THR A 103 9.65 18.67 9.98
CA THR A 103 9.92 18.14 11.33
C THR A 103 8.71 18.31 12.26
N PHE A 104 7.97 19.41 12.11
CA PHE A 104 6.79 19.67 12.95
C PHE A 104 5.62 18.73 12.64
N ASP A 105 5.50 18.31 11.38
CA ASP A 105 4.48 17.33 10.99
C ASP A 105 4.85 15.94 11.45
N GLU A 106 6.10 15.53 11.25
CA GLU A 106 6.63 14.23 11.65
C GLU A 106 6.50 13.98 13.15
N LEU A 107 6.68 15.00 14.00
CA LEU A 107 6.44 14.90 15.44
C LEU A 107 4.99 14.49 15.81
N LYS A 108 4.02 14.67 14.90
CA LYS A 108 2.63 14.31 15.13
C LYS A 108 2.33 12.86 14.76
N PHE A 109 3.09 12.27 13.83
CA PHE A 109 2.78 10.95 13.30
C PHE A 109 3.88 9.90 13.42
N GLU A 110 5.15 10.30 13.53
CA GLU A 110 6.25 9.34 13.66
C GLU A 110 6.40 8.87 15.10
N ALA A 111 6.18 7.57 15.30
CA ALA A 111 6.44 6.92 16.57
C ALA A 111 7.62 5.97 16.42
N PHE A 112 8.62 6.13 17.27
CA PHE A 112 9.81 5.31 17.24
C PHE A 112 9.92 4.43 18.49
N LYS A 113 10.45 3.22 18.31
CA LYS A 113 10.81 2.30 19.38
C LYS A 113 12.19 1.71 19.13
N ASN A 114 12.90 1.41 20.21
CA ASN A 114 14.20 0.74 20.16
C ASN A 114 14.00 -0.75 20.50
N THR A 115 14.69 -1.64 19.80
CA THR A 115 14.81 -3.05 20.20
C THR A 115 16.26 -3.47 20.31
N THR A 116 16.52 -4.57 21.03
CA THR A 116 17.83 -5.21 21.08
C THR A 116 18.27 -5.82 19.74
N ARG A 117 17.37 -5.97 18.75
CA ARG A 117 17.65 -6.54 17.41
C ARG A 117 17.68 -5.50 16.29
N SER A 118 17.10 -4.33 16.50
CA SER A 118 17.18 -3.20 15.58
C SER A 118 18.43 -2.42 15.95
N SER A 119 19.45 -2.43 15.10
CA SER A 119 20.60 -1.54 15.24
C SER A 119 20.15 -0.11 14.97
N GLY A 120 19.60 0.56 15.98
CA GLY A 120 19.14 1.95 15.91
C GLY A 120 17.64 2.17 16.10
N ARG A 121 17.25 3.44 15.98
CA ARG A 121 15.89 3.95 16.15
C ARG A 121 15.01 3.50 14.97
N SER A 122 14.01 2.66 15.24
CA SER A 122 13.12 2.09 14.22
C SER A 122 11.70 2.63 14.38
N LEU A 123 11.01 2.81 13.25
CA LEU A 123 9.65 3.32 13.22
C LEU A 123 8.67 2.20 13.61
N ASP A 124 7.78 2.49 14.56
CA ASP A 124 6.65 1.62 14.93
C ASP A 124 5.55 1.75 13.88
N PRO A 125 5.30 0.73 13.05
CA PRO A 125 4.36 0.81 11.94
C PRO A 125 2.93 1.02 12.41
N HIS A 126 2.50 0.39 13.50
CA HIS A 126 1.10 0.42 13.92
C HIS A 126 0.75 1.74 14.57
N LEU A 127 1.60 2.21 15.47
CA LEU A 127 1.38 3.50 16.12
C LEU A 127 1.55 4.65 15.11
N THR A 128 2.56 4.58 14.25
CA THR A 128 2.76 5.59 13.20
C THR A 128 1.60 5.60 12.22
N LEU A 129 1.09 4.45 11.77
CA LEU A 129 -0.07 4.40 10.87
C LEU A 129 -1.31 5.04 11.50
N GLY A 130 -1.57 4.78 12.78
CA GLY A 130 -2.68 5.36 13.52
C GLY A 130 -2.60 6.88 13.61
N LEU A 131 -1.43 7.41 14.00
CA LEU A 131 -1.22 8.85 14.12
C LEU A 131 -1.16 9.54 12.75
N PHE A 132 -0.54 8.90 11.76
CA PHE A 132 -0.47 9.39 10.38
C PHE A 132 -1.84 9.52 9.76
N LYS A 133 -2.74 8.56 10.01
CA LYS A 133 -4.15 8.65 9.61
C LYS A 133 -4.80 9.91 10.18
N GLU A 134 -4.68 10.15 11.48
CA GLU A 134 -5.26 11.34 12.14
C GLU A 134 -4.69 12.64 11.54
N TRP A 135 -3.35 12.72 11.37
CA TRP A 135 -2.72 13.88 10.75
C TRP A 135 -3.15 14.09 9.30
N ALA A 136 -3.14 13.02 8.48
CA ALA A 136 -3.44 13.06 7.06
C ALA A 136 -4.90 13.47 6.81
N THR A 137 -5.85 12.97 7.61
CA THR A 137 -7.28 13.32 7.47
C THR A 137 -7.58 14.81 7.66
N ASN A 138 -6.69 15.54 8.33
CA ASN A 138 -6.80 16.99 8.54
C ASN A 138 -6.12 17.82 7.43
N GLN A 139 -5.52 17.16 6.43
CA GLN A 139 -4.85 17.85 5.33
C GLN A 139 -5.80 18.10 4.16
N SER A 140 -5.60 19.21 3.45
CA SER A 140 -6.43 19.60 2.31
C SER A 140 -6.42 18.57 1.17
N PHE A 141 -5.28 17.90 0.95
CA PHE A 141 -5.14 16.90 -0.11
C PHE A 141 -5.88 15.58 0.18
N PHE A 142 -6.34 15.36 1.42
CA PHE A 142 -6.88 14.06 1.82
C PHE A 142 -8.16 13.71 1.06
N ASN A 143 -9.02 14.70 0.81
CA ASN A 143 -10.29 14.49 0.11
C ASN A 143 -10.10 14.19 -1.37
N ASP A 144 -9.04 14.74 -1.98
CA ASP A 144 -8.72 14.57 -3.40
C ASP A 144 -7.94 13.27 -3.69
N SER A 145 -7.55 12.54 -2.64
CA SER A 145 -6.72 11.34 -2.75
C SER A 145 -7.53 10.08 -2.47
N ASP A 146 -7.42 9.08 -3.34
CA ASP A 146 -7.95 7.73 -3.08
C ASP A 146 -7.05 6.95 -2.12
N ILE A 147 -5.74 7.23 -2.16
CA ILE A 147 -4.75 6.65 -1.25
C ILE A 147 -3.78 7.74 -0.81
N VAL A 148 -3.49 7.80 0.49
CA VAL A 148 -2.39 8.61 1.03
C VAL A 148 -1.29 7.67 1.55
N TYR A 149 -0.09 7.80 0.99
CA TYR A 149 1.01 6.90 1.28
C TYR A 149 2.19 7.65 1.91
N LEU A 150 2.57 7.30 3.13
CA LEU A 150 3.79 7.78 3.76
C LEU A 150 4.98 6.96 3.25
N ILE A 151 5.95 7.62 2.61
CA ILE A 151 7.23 7.03 2.24
C ILE A 151 8.31 7.53 3.19
N THR A 152 9.07 6.59 3.74
CA THR A 152 10.15 6.87 4.70
C THR A 152 11.39 6.07 4.34
N SER A 153 12.59 6.56 4.66
CA SER A 153 13.79 5.71 4.63
C SER A 153 14.10 5.07 5.99
N HIS A 154 13.28 5.35 7.02
CA HIS A 154 13.47 4.74 8.33
C HIS A 154 13.26 3.23 8.25
N PRO A 155 14.06 2.44 9.00
CA PRO A 155 13.76 1.04 9.17
C PRO A 155 12.44 0.90 9.95
N VAL A 156 11.51 0.17 9.37
CA VAL A 156 10.22 -0.16 9.98
C VAL A 156 10.34 -1.57 10.58
N PHE A 157 9.83 -1.75 11.80
CA PHE A 157 9.93 -3.02 12.53
C PHE A 157 8.60 -3.36 13.21
N ASP A 158 8.18 -4.62 13.18
CA ASP A 158 7.00 -5.03 13.96
C ASP A 158 7.39 -5.23 15.43
N PHE A 159 6.64 -4.57 16.32
CA PHE A 159 6.81 -4.63 17.76
C PHE A 159 5.70 -5.42 18.48
N VAL A 160 4.66 -5.87 17.76
CA VAL A 160 3.46 -6.49 18.33
C VAL A 160 3.61 -8.00 18.54
N LEU A 161 4.48 -8.67 17.78
CA LEU A 161 4.70 -10.12 17.90
C LEU A 161 6.07 -10.47 18.50
N ALA A 162 6.11 -11.61 19.21
CA ALA A 162 7.33 -12.20 19.79
C ALA A 162 8.43 -12.45 18.72
N TYR A 163 8.03 -12.51 17.45
CA TYR A 163 8.90 -12.55 16.28
C TYR A 163 9.05 -11.14 15.70
N ARG A 164 10.01 -10.40 16.25
CA ARG A 164 10.46 -9.08 15.76
C ARG A 164 11.05 -9.18 14.35
N HIS A 165 10.18 -9.26 13.35
CA HIS A 165 10.57 -9.27 11.95
C HIS A 165 10.62 -7.84 11.39
N ILE A 166 11.50 -7.63 10.41
CA ILE A 166 11.54 -6.39 9.62
C ILE A 166 10.23 -6.32 8.83
N MET A 167 9.27 -5.54 9.31
CA MET A 167 8.09 -5.16 8.53
C MET A 167 8.47 -3.97 7.69
N LYS A 168 8.39 -4.08 6.36
CA LYS A 168 8.76 -2.96 5.50
C LYS A 168 7.66 -1.90 5.37
N ALA A 169 6.43 -2.19 5.81
CA ALA A 169 5.26 -1.34 5.55
C ALA A 169 4.03 -1.76 6.38
N ALA A 170 3.03 -0.88 6.47
CA ALA A 170 1.74 -1.18 7.10
C ALA A 170 0.58 -0.38 6.46
N SER A 171 -0.63 -0.96 6.49
CA SER A 171 -1.88 -0.31 6.05
C SER A 171 -3.11 -0.92 6.73
N TYR A 172 -4.25 -0.25 6.57
CA TYR A 172 -5.54 -0.82 6.94
C TYR A 172 -6.07 -1.74 5.82
N ALA A 173 -6.69 -2.85 6.18
CA ALA A 173 -7.43 -3.65 5.22
C ALA A 173 -8.73 -2.94 4.80
N PHE A 174 -9.12 -3.05 3.52
CA PHE A 174 -10.37 -2.45 2.98
C PHE A 174 -10.48 -0.93 3.22
N GLY A 175 -9.35 -0.23 3.19
CA GLY A 175 -9.26 1.16 3.62
C GLY A 175 -9.69 2.19 2.58
N VAL A 176 -9.63 1.88 1.28
CA VAL A 176 -9.69 2.86 0.17
C VAL A 176 -10.94 3.76 0.20
N CYS A 177 -12.12 3.21 0.48
CA CYS A 177 -13.38 3.97 0.51
C CYS A 177 -13.70 4.57 1.89
N SER A 178 -12.71 4.79 2.75
CA SER A 178 -12.91 5.26 4.12
C SER A 178 -11.82 6.21 4.57
N ARG A 179 -11.95 6.76 5.79
CA ARG A 179 -10.86 7.53 6.44
C ARG A 179 -9.61 6.69 6.73
N ARG A 180 -9.63 5.38 6.48
CA ARG A 180 -8.50 4.45 6.64
C ARG A 180 -7.70 4.24 5.36
N ARG A 181 -7.89 5.07 4.32
CA ARG A 181 -7.15 5.03 3.05
C ARG A 181 -5.69 5.48 3.12
N VAL A 182 -5.02 5.13 4.22
CA VAL A 182 -3.62 5.45 4.47
C VAL A 182 -2.77 4.20 4.55
N ALA A 183 -1.54 4.32 4.07
CA ALA A 183 -0.51 3.31 4.20
C ALA A 183 0.85 3.98 4.44
N LEU A 184 1.82 3.21 4.93
CA LEU A 184 3.20 3.64 5.06
C LEU A 184 4.14 2.54 4.62
N GLY A 185 5.32 2.91 4.11
CA GLY A 185 6.38 1.96 3.84
C GLY A 185 7.77 2.56 3.69
N SER A 186 8.76 1.69 3.88
CA SER A 186 10.17 2.01 3.86
C SER A 186 10.74 1.84 2.44
N ASP A 187 11.43 2.87 1.94
CA ASP A 187 12.16 2.89 0.69
C ASP A 187 13.48 3.65 0.87
N ASP A 188 14.55 3.22 0.23
CA ASP A 188 15.88 3.85 0.34
C ASP A 188 16.04 5.11 -0.52
N GLY A 189 15.03 5.49 -1.31
CA GLY A 189 15.08 6.63 -2.22
C GLY A 189 16.03 6.48 -3.39
N LYS A 190 16.61 5.28 -3.58
CA LYS A 190 17.72 5.02 -4.52
C LYS A 190 17.43 3.86 -5.46
N THR A 191 16.88 2.77 -4.93
CA THR A 191 16.80 1.48 -5.65
C THR A 191 15.38 0.95 -5.79
N PHE A 192 14.37 1.74 -5.42
CA PHE A 192 12.97 1.31 -5.38
C PHE A 192 12.74 0.10 -4.44
N SER A 193 13.55 -0.02 -3.39
CA SER A 193 13.54 -1.15 -2.46
C SER A 193 12.23 -1.32 -1.68
N GLY A 194 11.42 -0.27 -1.62
CA GLY A 194 10.09 -0.22 -1.02
C GLY A 194 8.95 -0.64 -1.94
N VAL A 195 9.18 -0.80 -3.26
CA VAL A 195 8.10 -1.15 -4.21
C VAL A 195 7.34 -2.43 -3.82
N PRO A 196 8.00 -3.56 -3.49
CA PRO A 196 7.28 -4.76 -3.08
C PRO A 196 6.40 -4.52 -1.85
N ALA A 197 6.87 -3.70 -0.91
CA ALA A 197 6.13 -3.37 0.30
C ALA A 197 4.94 -2.44 0.01
N ALA A 198 5.09 -1.47 -0.90
CA ALA A 198 3.99 -0.62 -1.35
C ALA A 198 2.90 -1.42 -2.07
N VAL A 199 3.28 -2.30 -3.01
CA VAL A 199 2.34 -3.23 -3.66
C VAL A 199 1.57 -4.01 -2.61
N GLN A 200 2.29 -4.55 -1.62
CA GLN A 200 1.74 -5.32 -0.53
C GLN A 200 0.63 -4.56 0.22
N GLN A 201 0.93 -3.33 0.63
CA GLN A 201 0.02 -2.53 1.45
C GLN A 201 -1.14 -1.94 0.65
N ILE A 202 -0.92 -1.59 -0.62
CA ILE A 202 -1.98 -1.13 -1.51
C ILE A 202 -2.95 -2.27 -1.82
N ALA A 203 -2.44 -3.48 -2.05
CA ALA A 203 -3.28 -4.67 -2.19
C ALA A 203 -4.16 -4.91 -0.94
N ASN A 204 -3.58 -4.76 0.25
CA ASN A 204 -4.32 -4.87 1.51
C ASN A 204 -5.40 -3.77 1.65
N LEU A 205 -5.09 -2.53 1.27
CA LEU A 205 -6.07 -1.43 1.22
C LEU A 205 -7.25 -1.77 0.30
N LEU A 206 -6.96 -2.40 -0.84
CA LEU A 206 -7.95 -2.86 -1.82
C LEU A 206 -8.69 -4.12 -1.39
N GLY A 207 -8.40 -4.68 -0.22
CA GLY A 207 -9.07 -5.88 0.29
C GLY A 207 -8.59 -7.20 -0.32
N ILE A 208 -7.47 -7.19 -1.04
CA ILE A 208 -6.86 -8.40 -1.58
C ILE A 208 -6.31 -9.22 -0.40
N LYS A 209 -6.77 -10.46 -0.27
CA LYS A 209 -6.35 -11.37 0.79
C LYS A 209 -4.95 -11.91 0.53
N TRP A 210 -4.23 -12.18 1.62
CA TRP A 210 -2.91 -12.81 1.59
C TRP A 210 -3.02 -14.28 1.17
N ASP A 211 -2.11 -14.73 0.31
CA ASP A 211 -1.85 -16.14 0.07
C ASP A 211 -1.12 -16.76 1.28
N ASP A 212 -1.80 -16.84 2.41
CA ASP A 212 -1.29 -17.58 3.55
C ASP A 212 -1.43 -19.08 3.21
N LYS A 213 -0.30 -19.71 2.88
CA LYS A 213 -0.21 -21.18 2.62
C LYS A 213 -0.65 -22.08 3.78
N ARG A 214 -1.22 -21.50 4.85
CA ARG A 214 -1.82 -22.22 5.99
C ARG A 214 -3.19 -22.81 5.70
N ASP A 215 -3.86 -22.37 4.62
CA ASP A 215 -5.15 -22.91 4.18
C ASP A 215 -5.04 -24.11 3.22
N LYS A 216 -3.88 -24.78 3.15
CA LYS A 216 -3.79 -26.10 2.53
C LYS A 216 -3.96 -27.16 3.62
N SER A 217 -5.16 -27.75 3.70
CA SER A 217 -5.29 -29.08 4.29
C SER A 217 -4.35 -30.01 3.49
N GLY A 218 -3.31 -30.50 4.16
CA GLY A 218 -2.40 -31.51 3.62
C GLY A 218 -3.10 -32.83 3.36
#